data_AF-A0A3S4XUH8-F1
#
_entry.id   AF-A0A3S4XUH8-F1
#
_cell.length_a   1.000
_cell.length_b   1.000
_cell.length_c   1.000
_cell.angle_alpha   90.00
_cell.angle_beta   90.00
_cell.angle_gamma   90.00
#
_symmetry.space_group_name_H-M   'P 1'
#
loop_
_entity.id
_entity.type
_entity.pdbx_description
1 polymer ?
#
loop_
_entity_poly.entity_id
_entity_poly.type
_entity_poly.pdbx_seq_one_letter_code
_entity_poly.pdbx_strand_id
1 'polypeptide(L)'
;MVNRNTLLFMFLGGLFCALSGFLFAVQLPENIRIFELFRPTDNLDLLLLQSYTLPRITIALLAGGILAFASLLLQQVMGNPLASDSTLGINSGAQFSLFGIAIFAPQLLQYSSSLIALVGAAFSLLLVLTLAMRKTISPLLLILAGLVVNLYLVLAPQ
;
A
#
# COMPACT_ATOMS: atom_id res chain seq x y z
N MET A 1 -33.80 -10.11 -3.26
CA MET A 1 -33.56 -8.70 -2.87
C MET A 1 -32.06 -8.47 -2.85
N VAL A 2 -31.49 -7.82 -3.86
CA VAL A 2 -30.06 -7.49 -3.90
C VAL A 2 -29.80 -6.36 -2.92
N ASN A 3 -28.83 -6.53 -2.02
CA ASN A 3 -28.54 -5.55 -0.97
C ASN A 3 -27.80 -4.35 -1.57
N ARG A 4 -28.13 -3.12 -1.13
CA ARG A 4 -27.57 -1.87 -1.69
C ARG A 4 -26.03 -1.85 -1.67
N ASN A 5 -25.42 -2.43 -0.63
CA ASN A 5 -23.97 -2.52 -0.51
C ASN A 5 -23.37 -3.51 -1.53
N THR A 6 -24.03 -4.64 -1.79
CA THR A 6 -23.61 -5.59 -2.82
C THR A 6 -23.61 -4.95 -4.20
N LEU A 7 -24.61 -4.10 -4.47
CA LEU A 7 -24.73 -3.36 -5.72
C LEU A 7 -23.59 -2.33 -5.88
N LEU A 8 -23.23 -1.62 -4.82
CA LEU A 8 -22.09 -0.71 -4.81
C LEU A 8 -20.75 -1.41 -5.06
N PHE A 9 -20.49 -2.55 -4.40
CA PHE A 9 -19.26 -3.32 -4.63
C PHE A 9 -19.16 -3.82 -6.07
N MET A 10 -20.28 -4.27 -6.63
CA MET A 10 -20.35 -4.74 -8.01
C MET A 10 -20.12 -3.60 -9.01
N PHE A 11 -20.65 -2.40 -8.71
CA PHE A 11 -20.40 -1.20 -9.52
C PHE A 11 -18.93 -0.76 -9.46
N LEU A 12 -18.33 -0.67 -8.26
CA LEU A 12 -16.91 -0.31 -8.11
C LEU A 12 -15.99 -1.32 -8.79
N GLY A 13 -16.25 -2.62 -8.63
CA GLY A 13 -15.51 -3.68 -9.30
C GLY A 13 -15.64 -3.60 -10.82
N GLY A 14 -16.85 -3.36 -11.32
CA GLY A 14 -17.10 -3.16 -12.75
C GLY A 14 -16.37 -1.93 -13.31
N LEU A 15 -16.40 -0.80 -12.60
CA LEU A 15 -15.67 0.42 -12.96
C LEU A 15 -14.15 0.17 -13.01
N PHE A 16 -13.61 -0.54 -12.02
CA PHE A 16 -12.19 -0.89 -11.98
C PHE A 16 -11.79 -1.76 -13.17
N CYS A 17 -12.56 -2.80 -13.48
CA CYS A 17 -12.30 -3.65 -14.65
C CYS A 17 -12.43 -2.87 -15.97
N ALA A 18 -13.41 -1.97 -16.09
CA ALA A 18 -13.59 -1.14 -17.28
C ALA A 18 -12.42 -0.17 -17.48
N LEU A 19 -11.99 0.53 -16.43
CA LEU A 19 -10.85 1.45 -16.49
C LEU A 19 -9.54 0.71 -16.77
N SER A 20 -9.34 -0.45 -16.13
CA SER A 20 -8.16 -1.29 -16.38
C SER A 20 -8.13 -1.79 -17.82
N GLY A 21 -9.26 -2.30 -18.34
CA GLY A 21 -9.40 -2.75 -19.73
C GLY A 21 -9.20 -1.62 -20.74
N PHE A 22 -9.73 -0.43 -20.46
CA PHE A 22 -9.51 0.75 -21.29
C PHE A 22 -8.03 1.16 -21.34
N LEU A 23 -7.35 1.16 -20.19
CA LEU A 23 -5.92 1.46 -20.12
C LEU A 23 -5.09 0.46 -20.96
N PHE A 24 -5.41 -0.83 -20.83
CA PHE A 24 -4.79 -1.90 -21.62
C PHE A 24 -5.03 -1.74 -23.12
N ALA A 25 -6.24 -1.37 -23.53
CA ALA A 25 -6.57 -1.15 -24.94
C ALA A 25 -5.81 0.04 -25.54
N VAL A 26 -5.58 1.10 -24.75
CA VAL A 26 -4.79 2.27 -25.21
C VAL A 26 -3.30 1.96 -25.28
N GLN A 27 -2.78 1.08 -24.42
CA GLN A 27 -1.36 0.72 -24.42
C GLN A 27 -0.99 -0.38 -25.45
N LEU A 28 -1.93 -1.17 -25.95
CA LEU A 28 -1.64 -2.28 -26.87
C LEU A 28 -1.82 -1.85 -28.34
N PRO A 29 -0.80 -1.98 -29.19
CA PRO A 29 -0.95 -1.85 -30.64
C PRO A 29 -1.96 -2.87 -31.19
N GLU A 30 -2.83 -2.42 -32.10
CA GLU A 30 -4.08 -3.11 -32.50
C GLU A 30 -3.93 -4.50 -33.16
N ASN A 31 -2.71 -5.04 -33.31
CA ASN A 31 -2.48 -6.27 -34.08
C ASN A 31 -1.42 -7.21 -33.48
N ILE A 32 -1.28 -7.27 -32.15
CA ILE A 32 -0.31 -8.16 -31.49
C ILE A 32 -1.04 -9.33 -30.84
N ARG A 33 -0.64 -10.55 -31.20
CA ARG A 33 -1.10 -11.76 -30.51
C ARG A 33 -0.45 -11.81 -29.13
N ILE A 34 -1.19 -12.20 -28.09
CA ILE A 34 -0.71 -12.30 -26.69
C ILE A 34 0.60 -13.12 -26.61
N PHE A 35 0.77 -14.11 -27.50
CA PHE A 35 1.95 -14.97 -27.56
C PHE A 35 3.21 -14.28 -28.13
N GLU A 36 3.06 -13.18 -28.86
CA GLU A 36 4.19 -12.40 -29.39
C GLU A 36 4.79 -11.45 -28.35
N LEU A 37 4.06 -11.13 -27.28
CA LEU A 37 4.56 -10.35 -26.13
C LEU A 37 5.69 -11.06 -25.38
N PHE A 38 5.82 -12.38 -25.55
CA PHE A 38 6.85 -13.22 -24.92
C PHE A 38 7.95 -13.64 -25.89
N ARG A 39 7.90 -13.19 -27.16
CA ARG A 39 8.95 -13.49 -28.14
C ARG A 39 9.96 -12.34 -28.21
N PRO A 40 11.26 -12.65 -28.41
CA PRO A 40 12.25 -11.63 -28.69
C PRO A 40 11.84 -10.86 -29.95
N THR A 41 12.00 -9.54 -29.91
CA THR A 41 11.57 -8.67 -31.00
C THR A 41 12.48 -7.45 -31.07
N ASP A 42 12.71 -6.97 -32.29
CA ASP A 42 13.56 -5.79 -32.57
C ASP A 42 12.74 -4.48 -32.67
N ASN A 43 11.41 -4.57 -32.65
CA ASN A 43 10.51 -3.41 -32.66
C ASN A 43 10.56 -2.68 -31.30
N LEU A 44 10.89 -1.40 -31.34
CA LEU A 44 11.01 -0.55 -30.15
C LEU A 44 9.72 -0.51 -29.31
N ASP A 45 8.55 -0.44 -29.95
CA ASP A 45 7.25 -0.36 -29.25
C ASP A 45 6.97 -1.61 -28.41
N LEU A 46 7.25 -2.78 -28.98
CA LEU A 46 7.10 -4.07 -28.29
C LEU A 46 8.15 -4.24 -27.18
N LEU A 47 9.36 -3.75 -27.38
CA LEU A 47 10.44 -3.80 -26.40
C LEU A 47 10.12 -2.91 -25.18
N LEU A 48 9.53 -1.73 -25.39
CA LEU A 48 8.99 -0.88 -24.32
C LEU A 48 7.83 -1.54 -23.57
N LEU A 49 6.92 -2.19 -24.30
CA LEU A 49 5.81 -2.91 -23.67
C LEU A 49 6.31 -4.06 -22.78
N GLN A 50 7.28 -4.85 -23.27
CA GLN A 50 7.83 -6.00 -22.54
C GLN A 50 8.70 -5.58 -21.35
N SER A 51 9.52 -4.55 -21.52
CA SER A 51 10.52 -4.16 -20.51
C SER A 51 9.99 -3.19 -19.47
N TYR A 52 8.93 -2.43 -19.78
CA TYR A 52 8.43 -1.38 -18.90
C TYR A 52 6.95 -1.56 -18.53
N THR A 53 6.08 -1.66 -19.53
CA THR A 53 4.62 -1.65 -19.30
C THR A 53 4.13 -2.94 -18.64
N LEU A 54 4.52 -4.12 -19.14
CA LEU A 54 4.11 -5.40 -18.55
C LEU A 54 4.59 -5.58 -17.10
N PRO A 55 5.88 -5.35 -16.76
CA PRO A 55 6.33 -5.41 -15.38
C PRO A 55 5.59 -4.41 -14.48
N ARG A 56 5.37 -3.17 -14.97
CA ARG A 56 4.67 -2.14 -14.20
C ARG A 56 3.23 -2.52 -13.88
N ILE A 57 2.48 -3.05 -14.84
CA ILE A 57 1.10 -3.49 -14.60
C ILE A 57 1.07 -4.67 -13.62
N THR A 58 2.01 -5.61 -13.78
CA THR A 58 2.14 -6.76 -12.87
C THR A 58 2.40 -6.30 -11.44
N ILE A 59 3.36 -5.37 -11.25
CA ILE A 59 3.66 -4.80 -9.93
C ILE A 59 2.47 -4.02 -9.39
N ALA A 60 1.75 -3.24 -10.21
CA ALA A 60 0.59 -2.48 -9.77
C ALA A 60 -0.55 -3.39 -9.28
N LEU A 61 -0.83 -4.50 -9.98
CA LEU A 61 -1.83 -5.48 -9.57
C LEU A 61 -1.42 -6.21 -8.28
N LEU A 62 -0.17 -6.66 -8.20
CA LEU A 62 0.35 -7.34 -7.01
C LEU A 62 0.36 -6.42 -5.79
N ALA A 63 0.91 -5.21 -5.93
CA ALA A 63 0.98 -4.23 -4.86
C ALA A 63 -0.43 -3.79 -4.42
N GLY A 64 -1.32 -3.49 -5.35
CA GLY A 64 -2.70 -3.12 -5.05
C GLY A 64 -3.46 -4.24 -4.33
N GLY A 65 -3.30 -5.49 -4.79
CA GLY A 65 -3.89 -6.67 -4.15
C GLY A 65 -3.38 -6.90 -2.73
N ILE A 66 -2.06 -6.82 -2.51
CA ILE A 66 -1.45 -6.96 -1.19
C ILE A 66 -1.91 -5.85 -0.25
N LEU A 67 -1.95 -4.60 -0.72
CA LEU A 67 -2.44 -3.47 0.07
C LEU A 67 -3.91 -3.64 0.46
N ALA A 68 -4.77 -4.03 -0.49
CA ALA A 68 -6.17 -4.30 -0.21
C ALA A 68 -6.34 -5.43 0.82
N PHE A 69 -5.58 -6.52 0.68
CA PHE A 69 -5.59 -7.64 1.61
C PHE A 69 -5.10 -7.23 3.02
N ALA A 70 -4.01 -6.47 3.10
CA ALA A 70 -3.49 -5.95 4.36
C ALA A 70 -4.51 -5.03 5.06
N SER A 71 -5.16 -4.13 4.31
CA SER A 71 -6.21 -3.26 4.86
C SER A 71 -7.41 -4.06 5.38
N LEU A 72 -7.83 -5.12 4.68
CA LEU A 72 -8.90 -5.99 5.14
C LEU A 72 -8.52 -6.74 6.43
N LEU A 73 -7.29 -7.25 6.51
CA LEU A 73 -6.78 -7.89 7.74
C LEU A 73 -6.74 -6.90 8.90
N LEU A 74 -6.27 -5.68 8.68
CA LEU A 74 -6.27 -4.64 9.71
C LEU A 74 -7.69 -4.34 10.19
N GLN A 75 -8.64 -4.14 9.28
CA GLN A 75 -10.05 -3.90 9.62
C GLN A 75 -10.65 -5.07 10.41
N GLN A 76 -10.33 -6.31 10.06
CA GLN A 76 -10.77 -7.51 10.79
C GLN A 76 -10.17 -7.59 12.19
N VAL A 77 -8.86 -7.36 12.35
CA VAL A 77 -8.18 -7.39 13.65
C VAL A 77 -8.71 -6.30 14.58
N MET A 78 -9.01 -5.11 14.05
CA MET A 78 -9.59 -4.02 14.84
C MET A 78 -11.08 -4.21 15.11
N GLY A 79 -11.76 -5.13 14.41
CA GLY A 79 -13.22 -5.19 14.42
C GLY A 79 -13.89 -3.86 14.06
N ASN A 80 -13.18 -2.99 13.33
CA ASN A 80 -13.63 -1.65 12.98
C ASN A 80 -13.41 -1.41 11.48
N PRO A 81 -14.47 -1.35 10.67
CA PRO A 81 -14.36 -1.12 9.23
C PRO A 81 -13.82 0.26 8.86
N LEU A 82 -13.74 1.20 9.83
CA LEU A 82 -13.14 2.52 9.65
C LEU A 82 -11.65 2.56 10.03
N ALA A 83 -11.07 1.45 10.50
CA ALA A 83 -9.66 1.42 10.86
C ALA A 83 -8.77 1.46 9.60
N SER A 84 -7.82 2.39 9.61
CA SER A 84 -6.78 2.55 8.58
C SER A 84 -5.40 2.51 9.21
N ASP A 85 -4.38 2.23 8.39
CA ASP A 85 -2.95 2.28 8.74
C ASP A 85 -2.51 3.58 9.46
N SER A 86 -3.14 4.71 9.13
CA SER A 86 -2.95 5.98 9.83
C SER A 86 -3.37 5.95 11.31
N THR A 87 -4.41 5.18 11.66
CA THR A 87 -4.91 5.06 13.05
C THR A 87 -3.94 4.32 13.98
N LEU A 88 -3.06 3.48 13.41
CA LEU A 88 -2.05 2.73 14.15
C LEU A 88 -0.70 3.45 14.22
N GLY A 89 -0.59 4.67 13.70
CA GLY A 89 0.66 5.42 13.71
C GLY A 89 1.75 4.83 12.82
N ILE A 90 1.43 3.89 11.91
CA ILE A 90 2.39 3.29 10.96
C ILE A 90 2.97 4.37 10.05
N ASN A 91 2.11 5.23 9.50
CA ASN A 91 2.52 6.36 8.66
C ASN A 91 3.39 7.37 9.44
N SER A 92 3.01 7.70 10.67
CA SER A 92 3.80 8.60 11.54
C SER A 92 5.18 8.03 11.87
N GLY A 93 5.30 6.71 12.07
CA GLY A 93 6.59 6.03 12.29
C GLY A 93 7.52 6.06 11.08
N ALA A 94 6.97 5.84 9.88
CA ALA A 94 7.73 5.95 8.64
C ALA A 94 8.28 7.37 8.45
N GLN A 95 7.41 8.38 8.62
CA GLN A 95 7.79 9.78 8.49
C GLN A 95 8.83 10.18 9.53
N PHE A 96 8.62 9.82 10.80
CA PHE A 96 9.58 10.09 11.88
C PHE A 96 10.97 9.53 11.57
N SER A 97 11.06 8.29 11.08
CA SER A 97 12.35 7.69 10.72
C SER A 97 13.00 8.39 9.52
N LEU A 98 12.21 8.73 8.49
CA LEU A 98 12.71 9.48 7.34
C LEU A 98 13.23 10.87 7.74
N PHE A 99 12.50 11.60 8.58
CA PHE A 99 12.94 12.90 9.10
C PHE A 99 14.19 12.77 9.97
N GLY A 100 14.23 11.78 10.87
CA GLY A 100 15.42 11.52 11.69
C GLY A 100 16.65 11.26 10.82
N ILE A 101 16.54 10.40 9.81
CA ILE A 101 17.67 10.14 8.90
C ILE A 101 17.98 11.36 8.02
N ALA A 102 16.99 12.15 7.61
CA ALA A 102 17.23 13.39 6.86
C ALA A 102 18.13 14.37 7.65
N ILE A 103 17.96 14.44 8.97
CA ILE A 103 18.77 15.32 9.84
C ILE A 103 20.14 14.72 10.12
N PHE A 104 20.21 13.45 10.52
CA PHE A 104 21.46 12.85 11.03
C PHE A 104 22.34 12.21 9.94
N ALA A 105 21.76 11.68 8.86
CA ALA A 105 22.46 10.93 7.84
C ALA A 105 21.75 10.99 6.47
N PRO A 106 21.63 12.17 5.84
CA PRO A 106 20.87 12.35 4.59
C PRO A 106 21.39 11.50 3.42
N GLN A 107 22.65 11.08 3.47
CA GLN A 107 23.28 10.21 2.46
C GLN A 107 22.59 8.84 2.37
N LEU A 108 22.07 8.31 3.50
CA LEU A 108 21.37 7.02 3.52
C LEU A 108 20.02 7.05 2.80
N LEU A 109 19.39 8.23 2.68
CA LEU A 109 18.13 8.38 1.95
C LEU A 109 18.28 8.10 0.45
N GLN A 110 19.47 8.33 -0.11
CA GLN A 110 19.74 8.09 -1.54
C GLN A 110 19.84 6.60 -1.87
N TYR A 111 20.25 5.78 -0.90
CA TYR A 111 20.41 4.34 -1.10
C TYR A 111 19.08 3.60 -0.98
N SER A 112 18.29 3.84 0.07
CA SER A 112 17.06 3.08 0.31
C SER A 112 16.08 3.78 1.26
N SER A 113 15.46 4.87 0.79
CA SER A 113 14.37 5.54 1.52
C SER A 113 13.23 4.58 1.91
N SER A 114 12.89 3.61 1.05
CA SER A 114 11.86 2.62 1.32
C SER A 114 12.17 1.71 2.51
N LEU A 115 13.43 1.28 2.68
CA LEU A 115 13.82 0.43 3.82
C LEU A 115 13.79 1.22 5.14
N ILE A 116 14.22 2.47 5.10
CA ILE A 116 14.19 3.37 6.25
C ILE A 116 12.75 3.59 6.71
N ALA A 117 11.86 3.94 5.78
CA ALA A 117 10.43 4.11 6.05
C ALA A 117 9.81 2.84 6.63
N LEU A 118 10.16 1.67 6.09
CA LEU A 118 9.68 0.38 6.55
C LEU A 118 10.12 0.06 7.99
N VAL A 119 11.39 0.34 8.33
CA VAL A 119 11.89 0.16 9.69
C VAL A 119 11.16 1.08 10.67
N GLY A 120 10.96 2.36 10.32
CA GLY A 120 10.20 3.30 11.14
C GLY A 120 8.74 2.89 11.34
N ALA A 121 8.08 2.45 10.27
CA ALA A 121 6.72 1.92 10.30
C ALA A 121 6.60 0.67 11.19
N ALA A 122 7.52 -0.28 11.05
CA ALA A 122 7.56 -1.51 11.84
C ALA A 122 7.81 -1.23 13.32
N PHE A 123 8.71 -0.28 13.63
CA PHE A 123 8.97 0.15 15.00
C PHE A 123 7.72 0.76 15.66
N SER A 124 7.02 1.65 14.95
CA SER A 124 5.76 2.24 15.44
C SER A 124 4.69 1.18 15.69
N LEU A 125 4.51 0.25 14.75
CA LEU A 125 3.57 -0.86 14.91
C LEU A 125 3.91 -1.71 16.14
N LEU A 126 5.19 -2.02 16.35
CA LEU A 126 5.65 -2.79 17.51
C LEU A 126 5.36 -2.05 18.82
N LEU A 127 5.56 -0.74 18.88
CA LEU A 127 5.19 0.07 20.06
C LEU A 127 3.70 0.01 20.34
N VAL A 128 2.85 0.12 19.32
CA VAL A 128 1.40 0.04 19.48
C VAL A 128 0.98 -1.34 19.99
N LEU A 129 1.51 -2.41 19.38
CA LEU A 129 1.21 -3.78 19.78
C LEU A 129 1.67 -4.07 21.22
N THR A 130 2.90 -3.69 21.58
CA THR A 130 3.42 -3.90 22.94
C THR A 130 2.64 -3.13 24.00
N LEU A 131 2.15 -1.93 23.67
CA LEU A 131 1.32 -1.14 24.58
C LEU A 131 -0.10 -1.74 24.72
N ALA A 132 -0.69 -2.21 23.62
CA ALA A 132 -2.01 -2.82 23.61
C ALA A 132 -2.04 -4.21 24.28
N MET A 133 -0.95 -4.99 24.19
CA MET A 133 -0.86 -6.33 24.79
C MET A 133 -0.86 -6.33 26.33
N ARG A 134 -0.60 -5.19 26.99
CA ARG A 134 -0.47 -5.12 28.47
C ARG A 134 -1.75 -5.39 29.25
N LYS A 135 -2.94 -5.24 28.67
CA LYS A 135 -4.22 -5.31 29.42
C LYS A 135 -5.26 -6.26 28.83
N THR A 136 -4.86 -7.22 27.98
CA THR A 136 -5.66 -7.98 27.00
C THR A 136 -5.87 -7.20 25.70
N ILE A 137 -5.72 -7.88 24.56
CA ILE A 137 -5.84 -7.29 23.22
C ILE A 137 -7.33 -6.96 23.00
N SER A 138 -7.74 -5.80 23.48
CA SER A 138 -9.03 -5.21 23.12
C SER A 138 -8.81 -4.26 21.94
N PRO A 139 -9.68 -4.29 20.91
CA PRO A 139 -9.53 -3.39 19.77
C PRO A 139 -9.52 -1.90 20.14
N LEU A 140 -10.25 -1.55 21.21
CA LEU A 140 -10.31 -0.19 21.75
C LEU A 140 -8.94 0.26 22.29
N LEU A 141 -8.25 -0.59 23.05
CA LEU A 141 -6.88 -0.31 23.52
C LEU A 141 -5.90 -0.16 22.36
N LEU A 142 -6.07 -0.93 21.29
CA LEU A 142 -5.19 -0.90 20.13
C LEU A 142 -5.31 0.42 19.35
N ILE A 143 -6.54 0.92 19.21
CA ILE A 143 -6.82 2.24 18.62
C ILE A 143 -6.26 3.37 19.51
N LEU A 144 -6.47 3.31 20.83
CA LEU A 144 -5.98 4.32 21.77
C LEU A 144 -4.45 4.36 21.85
N ALA A 145 -3.80 3.19 21.87
CA ALA A 145 -2.35 3.07 21.79
C ALA A 145 -1.82 3.64 20.47
N GLY A 146 -2.47 3.32 19.35
CA GLY A 146 -2.17 3.89 18.04
C GLY A 146 -2.21 5.42 18.03
N LEU A 147 -3.24 6.00 18.62
CA LEU A 147 -3.42 7.45 18.71
C LEU A 147 -2.32 8.10 19.56
N VAL A 148 -1.96 7.52 20.70
CA VAL A 148 -0.88 8.03 21.58
C VAL A 148 0.47 7.98 20.87
N VAL A 149 0.80 6.85 20.22
CA VAL A 149 2.05 6.70 19.47
C VAL A 149 2.10 7.65 18.28
N ASN A 150 0.99 7.79 17.55
CA ASN A 150 0.86 8.72 16.43
C ASN A 150 1.16 10.16 16.88
N LEU A 151 0.50 10.63 17.94
CA LEU A 151 0.74 11.96 18.49
C LEU A 151 2.20 12.16 18.87
N TYR A 152 2.80 11.20 19.58
CA TYR A 152 4.18 11.34 20.04
C TYR A 152 5.18 11.43 18.87
N LEU A 153 4.99 10.62 17.83
CA LEU A 153 5.85 10.60 16.65
C LEU A 153 5.63 11.83 15.74
N VAL A 154 4.39 12.34 15.66
CA VAL A 154 4.06 13.56 14.89
C VAL A 154 4.52 14.84 15.59
N LEU A 155 4.58 14.86 16.92
CA LEU A 155 5.04 16.01 17.71
C LEU A 155 6.58 16.12 17.75
N ALA A 156 7.31 15.03 17.50
CA ALA A 156 8.77 15.03 17.54
C ALA A 156 9.48 15.87 16.44
N PRO A 157 8.91 16.09 15.23
CA PRO A 157 9.54 16.89 14.18
C PRO A 157 8.94 18.30 13.93
N GLN A 158 8.46 19.05 14.93
CA GLN A 158 8.05 20.46 14.74
C GLN A 158 9.18 21.45 14.99
#